data_AF-A0A7R9MS81-F1
#
_entry.id   AF-A0A7R9MS81-F1
#
_cell.length_a   1.000
_cell.length_b   1.000
_cell.length_c   1.000
_cell.angle_alpha   90.00
_cell.angle_beta   90.00
_cell.angle_gamma   90.00
#
_symmetry.space_group_name_H-M   'P 1'
#
loop_
_entity.id
_entity.type
_entity.pdbx_description
1 polymer ?
#
loop_
_entity_poly.entity_id
_entity_poly.type
_entity_poly.pdbx_seq_one_letter_code
_entity_poly.pdbx_strand_id
1 'polypeptide(L)'
;ADGEDMVDRVIMDIKVHQNQDTVFISGLPDDINDEQLASHYGSIGMIKIDKKTGKPKIWIYRDKATGKGKGEATLTYEDPEA
;
A
#
# COMPACT_ATOMS: atom_id res chain seq x y z
N ALA A 1 -12.84 40.39 10.32
CA ALA A 1 -11.65 39.59 9.99
C ALA A 1 -11.62 38.44 10.98
N ASP A 2 -12.44 37.42 10.77
CA ASP A 2 -12.51 36.22 11.64
C ASP A 2 -13.46 35.21 10.98
N GLY A 3 -12.97 34.42 10.03
CA GLY A 3 -13.85 33.50 9.28
C GLY A 3 -13.12 32.59 8.30
N GLU A 4 -11.91 32.97 7.88
CA GLU A 4 -11.09 32.15 6.98
C GLU A 4 -10.12 31.22 7.75
N ASP A 5 -9.88 31.45 9.04
CA ASP A 5 -9.04 30.59 9.90
C ASP A 5 -9.74 29.31 10.40
N MET A 6 -11.08 29.27 10.40
CA MET A 6 -11.83 28.09 10.86
C MET A 6 -11.95 27.00 9.79
N VAL A 7 -11.86 27.39 8.51
CA VAL A 7 -11.88 26.42 7.41
C VAL A 7 -10.53 25.71 7.28
N ASP A 8 -9.41 26.39 7.51
CA ASP A 8 -8.07 25.79 7.43
C ASP A 8 -7.84 24.72 8.51
N ARG A 9 -8.32 24.99 9.74
CA ARG A 9 -8.23 24.04 10.86
C ARG A 9 -9.14 22.82 10.72
N VAL A 10 -10.29 22.97 10.05
CA VAL A 10 -11.18 21.84 9.68
C VAL A 10 -10.55 21.00 8.57
N ILE A 11 -9.87 21.61 7.61
CA ILE A 11 -9.20 20.90 6.51
C ILE A 11 -7.94 20.16 7.01
N MET A 12 -7.28 20.60 8.08
CA MET A 12 -6.19 19.84 8.72
C MET A 12 -6.64 18.58 9.51
N ASP A 13 -7.86 18.56 10.07
CA ASP A 13 -8.43 17.40 10.76
C ASP A 13 -9.05 16.38 9.80
N ILE A 14 -9.40 16.81 8.57
CA ILE A 14 -9.34 15.97 7.37
C ILE A 14 -7.87 15.76 7.04
N LYS A 15 -7.14 15.19 8.01
CA LYS A 15 -5.80 14.70 7.87
C LYS A 15 -5.90 13.71 6.73
N VAL A 16 -5.43 14.17 5.59
CA VAL A 16 -4.98 13.38 4.46
C VAL A 16 -4.12 12.29 5.07
N HIS A 17 -4.74 11.21 5.51
CA HIS A 17 -4.08 9.93 5.71
C HIS A 17 -4.00 9.36 4.30
N GLN A 18 -3.23 10.05 3.45
CA GLN A 18 -2.67 9.39 2.31
C GLN A 18 -1.81 8.30 2.94
N ASN A 19 -2.25 7.06 2.81
CA ASN A 19 -1.38 5.90 2.95
C ASN A 19 -0.29 6.04 1.86
N GLN A 20 0.62 6.99 2.02
CA GLN A 20 1.70 7.29 1.08
C GLN A 20 2.65 6.09 0.97
N ASP A 21 2.61 5.21 1.97
CA ASP A 21 3.39 3.99 2.05
C ASP A 21 2.78 2.85 1.21
N THR A 22 1.50 2.96 0.80
CA THR A 22 0.85 1.91 0.02
C THR A 22 0.89 2.23 -1.48
N VAL A 23 1.62 1.42 -2.23
CA VAL A 23 1.73 1.48 -3.68
C VAL A 23 0.77 0.48 -4.32
N PHE A 24 0.06 0.93 -5.36
CA PHE A 24 -0.73 0.07 -6.24
C PHE A 24 0.09 -0.30 -7.48
N ILE A 25 0.12 -1.58 -7.78
CA ILE A 25 0.92 -2.17 -8.86
C ILE A 25 -0.07 -2.85 -9.82
N SER A 26 0.05 -2.56 -11.11
CA SER A 26 -0.77 -3.15 -12.18
C SER A 26 0.12 -3.69 -13.30
N GLY A 27 -0.42 -4.60 -14.12
CA GLY A 27 0.34 -5.25 -15.20
C GLY A 27 1.25 -6.38 -14.73
N LEU A 28 0.97 -6.97 -13.57
CA LEU A 28 1.70 -8.14 -13.07
C LEU A 28 1.34 -9.42 -13.84
N PRO A 29 2.27 -10.38 -13.96
CA PRO A 29 1.98 -11.70 -14.50
C PRO A 29 1.00 -12.48 -13.61
N ASP A 30 0.30 -13.47 -14.17
CA ASP A 30 -0.69 -14.26 -13.44
C ASP A 30 -0.09 -15.20 -12.38
N ASP A 31 1.18 -15.56 -12.55
CA ASP A 31 1.96 -16.40 -11.63
C ASP A 31 2.69 -15.61 -10.53
N ILE A 32 2.39 -14.31 -10.38
CA ILE A 32 3.09 -13.46 -9.41
C ILE A 32 2.85 -13.92 -7.96
N ASN A 33 3.92 -13.98 -7.18
CA ASN A 33 3.89 -14.31 -5.76
C ASN A 33 4.37 -13.14 -4.87
N ASP A 34 3.97 -13.17 -3.60
CA ASP A 34 4.33 -12.16 -2.60
C ASP A 34 5.83 -12.07 -2.38
N GLU A 35 6.56 -13.18 -2.43
CA GLU A 35 8.03 -13.19 -2.26
C GLU A 35 8.77 -12.51 -3.42
N GLN A 36 8.30 -12.68 -4.67
CA GLN A 36 8.88 -11.99 -5.84
C GLN A 36 8.65 -10.49 -5.76
N LEU A 37 7.43 -10.08 -5.40
CA LEU A 37 7.11 -8.68 -5.16
C LEU A 37 7.97 -8.12 -4.02
N ALA A 38 8.10 -8.88 -2.93
CA ALA A 38 8.89 -8.46 -1.79
C ALA A 38 10.38 -8.28 -2.12
N SER A 39 10.97 -9.18 -2.90
CA SER A 39 12.37 -9.08 -3.30
C SER A 39 12.60 -7.91 -4.28
N HIS A 40 11.71 -7.74 -5.27
CA HIS A 40 11.87 -6.71 -6.29
C HIS A 40 11.64 -5.30 -5.73
N TYR A 41 10.49 -5.09 -5.09
CA TYR A 41 10.10 -3.78 -4.53
C TYR A 41 10.79 -3.52 -3.18
N GLY A 42 11.22 -4.56 -2.46
CA GLY A 42 12.00 -4.43 -1.23
C GLY A 42 13.39 -3.84 -1.46
N SER A 43 13.87 -3.83 -2.70
CA SER A 43 15.10 -3.12 -3.09
C SER A 43 14.91 -1.61 -3.13
N ILE A 44 13.67 -1.11 -3.25
CA ILE A 44 13.33 0.32 -3.27
C ILE A 44 13.17 0.85 -1.83
N GLY A 45 12.59 0.04 -0.95
CA GLY A 45 12.34 0.40 0.45
C GLY A 45 11.91 -0.80 1.27
N MET A 46 11.95 -0.67 2.60
CA MET A 46 11.61 -1.76 3.49
C MET A 46 10.10 -1.99 3.46
N ILE A 47 9.66 -3.21 3.11
CA ILE A 47 8.23 -3.54 3.03
C ILE A 47 7.73 -3.86 4.43
N LYS A 48 6.57 -3.29 4.80
CA LYS A 48 5.96 -3.50 6.11
C LYS A 48 5.75 -4.98 6.33
N ILE A 49 6.27 -5.52 7.43
CA ILE A 49 6.04 -6.91 7.80
C ILE A 49 4.83 -7.00 8.72
N ASP A 50 3.89 -7.88 8.41
CA ASP A 50 2.75 -8.12 9.28
C ASP A 50 3.21 -8.93 10.51
N LYS A 51 3.24 -8.31 11.69
CA LYS A 51 3.76 -8.90 12.94
C LYS A 51 3.06 -10.19 13.36
N LYS A 52 1.86 -10.48 12.81
CA LYS A 52 1.10 -11.69 13.15
C LYS A 52 1.51 -12.88 12.30
N THR A 53 1.82 -12.65 11.02
CA THR A 53 2.17 -13.72 10.06
C THR A 53 3.67 -13.79 9.79
N GLY A 54 4.43 -12.74 10.11
CA GLY A 54 5.84 -12.59 9.74
C GLY A 54 6.07 -12.37 8.25
N LYS A 55 5.00 -12.12 7.49
CA LYS A 55 5.06 -11.97 6.02
C LYS A 55 4.99 -10.51 5.59
N PRO A 56 5.58 -10.16 4.44
CA PRO A 56 5.44 -8.83 3.86
C PRO A 56 3.97 -8.49 3.60
N LYS A 57 3.59 -7.24 3.87
CA LYS A 57 2.24 -6.70 3.72
C LYS A 57 1.93 -6.43 2.25
N ILE A 58 1.73 -7.52 1.51
CA ILE A 58 1.45 -7.51 0.08
C ILE A 58 0.10 -8.18 -0.15
N TRP A 59 -0.75 -7.53 -0.94
CA TRP A 59 -2.08 -8.00 -1.30
C TRP A 59 -2.17 -8.15 -2.79
N ILE A 60 -2.17 -9.39 -3.27
CA ILE A 60 -2.32 -9.70 -4.70
C ILE A 60 -3.80 -9.91 -4.99
N TYR A 61 -4.36 -9.11 -5.89
CA TYR A 61 -5.74 -9.27 -6.32
C TYR A 61 -5.83 -10.40 -7.33
N ARG A 62 -6.49 -11.48 -6.91
CA ARG A 62 -6.79 -12.62 -7.77
C ARG A 62 -8.26 -12.58 -8.15
N ASP A 63 -8.54 -12.88 -9.40
CA ASP A 63 -9.91 -12.97 -9.89
C ASP A 63 -10.59 -14.18 -9.26
N LYS A 64 -11.70 -13.95 -8.56
CA LYS A 64 -12.41 -15.01 -7.82
C LYS A 64 -13.10 -16.00 -8.75
N ALA A 65 -13.40 -15.61 -10.00
CA ALA A 65 -14.12 -16.44 -10.96
C ALA A 65 -13.18 -17.39 -11.72
N THR A 66 -12.00 -16.90 -12.11
CA THR A 66 -11.02 -17.65 -12.91
C THR A 66 -9.85 -18.18 -12.08
N GLY A 67 -9.66 -17.71 -10.85
CA GLY A 67 -8.53 -18.05 -9.99
C GLY A 67 -7.19 -17.45 -10.44
N LYS A 68 -7.16 -16.76 -11.59
CA LYS A 68 -5.96 -16.13 -12.14
C LYS A 68 -5.69 -14.79 -11.45
N GLY A 69 -4.42 -14.45 -11.27
CA GLY A 69 -4.04 -13.10 -10.85
C GLY A 69 -4.59 -12.08 -11.84
N LYS A 70 -5.29 -11.03 -11.36
CA LYS A 70 -5.75 -9.93 -12.24
C LYS A 70 -4.61 -9.06 -12.76
N GLY A 71 -3.37 -9.43 -12.43
CA GLY A 71 -2.18 -8.62 -12.68
C GLY A 71 -2.11 -7.38 -11.80
N GLU A 72 -2.83 -7.36 -10.68
CA GLU A 72 -2.95 -6.21 -9.79
C GLU A 72 -2.53 -6.62 -8.38
N ALA A 73 -1.76 -5.77 -7.69
CA ALA A 73 -1.41 -5.96 -6.30
C ALA A 73 -1.25 -4.61 -5.58
N THR A 74 -1.39 -4.62 -4.25
CA THR A 74 -0.97 -3.51 -3.39
C THR A 74 0.17 -3.96 -2.49
N LEU A 75 1.09 -3.04 -2.24
CA LEU A 75 2.26 -3.25 -1.41
C LEU A 75 2.40 -2.06 -0.47
N THR A 76 2.55 -2.33 0.82
CA THR A 76 2.74 -1.27 1.83
C THR A 76 4.17 -1.29 2.34
N TYR A 77 4.88 -0.18 2.17
CA TYR A 77 6.18 0.06 2.76
C TYR A 77 6.09 0.34 4.26
N GLU A 78 7.20 0.11 4.95
CA GLU A 78 7.41 0.55 6.31
C GLU A 78 7.70 2.05 6.30
N ASP A 79 6.97 2.79 7.10
CA ASP A 79 7.11 4.24 7.24
C ASP A 79 8.38 4.49 8.09
N PRO A 80 9.39 5.23 7.59
CA PRO A 80 10.63 5.47 8.32
C PRO A 80 10.42 6.32 9.60
N GLU A 81 9.25 6.94 9.79
CA GLU A 81 8.87 7.70 10.99
C GLU A 81 8.08 6.88 12.05
N ALA A 82 7.85 5.58 11.84
CA ALA A 82 7.05 4.74 12.75
C ALA A 82 7.76 4.25 14.02
#